data_AF-A0A1J3DY55-F1
#
_entry.id   AF-A0A1J3DY55-F1
#
_cell.length_a   1.000
_cell.length_b   1.000
_cell.length_c   1.000
_cell.angle_alpha   90.00
_cell.angle_beta   90.00
_cell.angle_gamma   90.00
#
_symmetry.space_group_name_H-M   'P 1'
#
loop_
_entity.id
_entity.type
_entity.pdbx_description
1 polymer ?
#
loop_
_entity_poly.entity_id
_entity_poly.type
_entity_poly.pdbx_seq_one_letter_code
_entity_poly.pdbx_strand_id
1 'polypeptide(L)'
;VSKFPKILGIKKDKAISVYYDFAKEIVKADKSFEHKKLCHSSLPQGSKQESKIRNVLVLRELGVPQRLLFSSLISDHRNLCCGKERFKESLKKVVEMGF
;
A
#
# COMPACT_ATOMS: atom_id res chain seq x y z
N VAL A 1 15.21 -26.88 -3.05
CA VAL A 1 14.00 -26.03 -2.95
C VAL A 1 13.40 -26.22 -1.57
N SER A 2 13.38 -25.21 -0.70
CA SER A 2 12.83 -25.34 0.67
C SER A 2 11.30 -25.51 0.62
N LYS A 3 10.81 -26.56 1.29
CA LYS A 3 9.40 -27.01 1.30
C LYS A 3 8.47 -26.18 2.20
N PHE A 4 8.99 -25.19 2.92
CA PHE A 4 8.19 -24.37 3.83
C PHE A 4 7.94 -22.97 3.26
N PRO A 5 6.66 -22.55 3.09
CA PRO A 5 6.36 -21.19 2.67
C PRO A 5 6.93 -20.21 3.69
N LYS A 6 7.75 -19.25 3.20
CA LYS A 6 8.47 -18.25 4.02
C LYS A 6 7.58 -17.54 5.05
N ILE A 7 6.27 -17.48 4.80
CA ILE A 7 5.25 -16.92 5.68
C ILE A 7 5.16 -17.60 7.06
N LEU A 8 5.53 -18.88 7.16
CA LEU A 8 5.56 -19.64 8.42
C LEU A 8 6.81 -19.33 9.27
N GLY A 9 7.86 -18.77 8.65
CA GLY A 9 9.08 -18.35 9.36
C GLY A 9 9.03 -16.92 9.89
N ILE A 10 8.00 -16.15 9.53
CA ILE A 10 7.80 -14.79 10.00
C ILE A 10 6.97 -14.86 11.29
N LYS A 11 7.45 -14.25 12.39
CA LYS A 11 6.65 -14.12 13.63
C LYS A 11 5.30 -13.50 13.27
N LYS A 12 4.23 -14.29 13.38
CA LYS A 12 2.85 -13.94 12.99
C LYS A 12 2.48 -12.54 13.48
N ASP A 13 2.84 -12.24 14.72
CA ASP A 13 2.49 -10.99 15.39
C ASP A 13 3.11 -9.74 14.72
N LYS A 14 4.31 -9.85 14.12
CA LYS A 14 5.02 -8.68 13.57
C LYS A 14 4.59 -8.30 12.16
N ALA A 15 4.41 -9.27 11.27
CA ALA A 15 4.06 -8.97 9.87
C ALA A 15 2.56 -8.83 9.63
N ILE A 16 1.75 -9.59 10.38
CA ILE A 16 0.29 -9.53 10.24
C ILE A 16 -0.23 -8.24 10.89
N SER A 17 0.30 -7.81 12.04
CA SER A 17 -0.13 -6.57 12.72
C SER A 17 0.02 -5.35 11.81
N VAL A 18 1.21 -5.14 11.22
CA VAL A 18 1.48 -3.97 10.36
C VAL A 18 0.50 -3.88 9.19
N TYR A 19 0.10 -5.02 8.63
CA TYR A 19 -0.85 -5.07 7.51
C TYR A 19 -2.26 -4.64 7.91
N TYR A 20 -2.75 -5.18 9.04
CA TYR A 20 -4.08 -4.85 9.56
C TYR A 20 -4.14 -3.44 10.13
N ASP A 21 -3.10 -2.98 10.82
CA ASP A 21 -3.02 -1.64 11.40
C ASP A 21 -3.08 -0.57 10.29
N PHE A 22 -2.36 -0.78 9.19
CA PHE A 22 -2.41 0.15 8.05
C PHE A 22 -3.78 0.15 7.36
N ALA A 23 -4.36 -1.02 7.09
CA ALA A 23 -5.70 -1.09 6.50
C ALA A 23 -6.74 -0.42 7.41
N LYS A 24 -6.64 -0.62 8.72
CA LYS A 24 -7.49 0.00 9.74
C LYS A 24 -7.35 1.52 9.74
N GLU A 25 -6.13 2.06 9.66
CA GLU A 25 -5.89 3.51 9.57
C GLU A 25 -6.48 4.12 8.29
N ILE A 26 -6.37 3.43 7.15
CA ILE A 26 -7.05 3.88 5.91
C ILE A 26 -8.58 3.87 6.08
N VAL A 27 -9.16 2.80 6.63
CA VAL A 27 -10.61 2.71 6.89
C VAL A 27 -11.05 3.85 7.82
N LYS A 28 -10.27 4.12 8.86
CA LYS A 28 -10.57 5.14 9.86
C LYS A 28 -10.52 6.56 9.26
N ALA A 29 -9.48 6.86 8.49
CA ALA A 29 -9.32 8.16 7.82
C ALA A 29 -10.45 8.44 6.82
N ASP A 30 -10.99 7.41 6.16
CA ASP A 30 -12.11 7.57 5.23
C ASP A 30 -13.43 7.85 5.95
N LYS A 31 -13.72 7.09 7.01
CA LYS A 31 -14.90 7.33 7.86
C LYS A 31 -14.92 8.71 8.50
N SER A 32 -13.76 9.31 8.75
CA SER A 32 -13.68 10.64 9.34
C SER A 32 -13.96 11.77 8.37
N PHE A 33 -14.11 11.53 7.05
CA PHE A 33 -14.15 12.53 5.96
C PHE A 33 -12.94 13.49 5.88
N GLU A 34 -12.16 13.57 6.95
CA GLU A 34 -10.85 14.20 7.02
C GLU A 34 -9.85 13.39 6.18
N HIS A 35 -9.37 13.99 5.09
CA HIS A 35 -8.22 13.48 4.33
C HIS A 35 -6.93 13.68 5.15
N LYS A 36 -6.87 13.12 6.36
CA LYS A 36 -5.70 13.21 7.22
C LYS A 36 -4.53 12.48 6.57
N LYS A 37 -3.41 13.19 6.40
CA LYS A 37 -2.17 12.62 5.87
C LYS A 37 -1.70 11.51 6.82
N LEU A 38 -1.73 10.27 6.35
CA LEU A 38 -1.31 9.13 7.15
C LEU A 38 0.22 9.15 7.29
N CYS A 39 0.73 9.23 8.52
CA CYS A 39 2.17 9.26 8.79
C CYS A 39 2.83 7.92 8.44
N HIS A 40 3.90 7.97 7.65
CA HIS A 40 4.67 6.81 7.17
C HIS A 40 5.58 6.16 8.22
N SER A 41 5.58 6.65 9.47
CA SER A 41 6.63 6.38 10.46
C SER A 41 6.66 4.94 10.99
N SER A 42 5.61 4.13 10.77
CA SER A 42 5.51 2.76 11.28
C SER A 42 5.87 1.67 10.25
N LEU A 43 6.29 2.03 9.04
CA LEU A 43 6.48 1.05 7.97
C LEU A 43 7.89 0.43 7.98
N PRO A 44 8.02 -0.91 7.86
CA PRO A 44 9.32 -1.56 7.75
C PRO A 44 10.04 -1.12 6.46
N GLN A 45 11.11 -0.35 6.63
CA GLN A 45 11.90 0.24 5.56
C GLN A 45 12.57 -0.85 4.69
N GLY A 46 12.48 -0.72 3.37
CA GLY A 46 13.03 -1.65 2.38
C GLY A 46 12.13 -2.84 2.01
N SER A 47 10.90 -2.92 2.53
CA SER A 47 9.99 -4.04 2.23
C SER A 47 9.16 -3.81 0.97
N LYS A 48 8.74 -4.90 0.28
CA LYS A 48 7.74 -4.81 -0.80
C LYS A 48 6.43 -4.16 -0.31
N GLN A 49 6.11 -4.36 0.96
CA GLN A 49 4.93 -3.83 1.62
C GLN A 49 5.01 -2.31 1.80
N GLU A 50 6.16 -1.76 2.19
CA GLU A 50 6.39 -0.30 2.24
C GLU A 50 6.15 0.33 0.87
N SER A 51 6.70 -0.26 -0.20
CA SER A 51 6.54 0.29 -1.55
C SER A 51 5.06 0.31 -1.98
N LYS A 52 4.32 -0.76 -1.67
CA LYS A 52 2.88 -0.84 -1.94
C LYS A 52 2.10 0.23 -1.18
N ILE A 53 2.37 0.36 0.12
CA ILE A 53 1.69 1.32 1.00
C ILE A 53 1.97 2.76 0.58
N ARG A 54 3.24 3.10 0.30
CA ARG A 54 3.63 4.41 -0.22
C ARG A 54 2.86 4.74 -1.50
N ASN A 55 2.81 3.81 -2.44
CA ASN A 55 2.15 4.03 -3.73
C ASN A 55 0.64 4.22 -3.56
N VAL A 56 -0.01 3.46 -2.68
CA VAL A 56 -1.44 3.62 -2.34
C VAL A 56 -1.75 4.98 -1.73
N LEU A 57 -0.85 5.51 -0.89
CA LEU A 57 -1.04 6.84 -0.30
C LEU A 57 -1.01 7.95 -1.37
N VAL A 58 -0.12 7.84 -2.35
CA VAL A 58 -0.10 8.77 -3.50
C VAL A 58 -1.42 8.70 -4.28
N LEU A 59 -1.94 7.50 -4.55
CA LEU A 59 -3.23 7.35 -5.25
C LEU A 59 -4.39 7.95 -4.45
N ARG A 60 -4.37 7.82 -3.11
CA ARG A 60 -5.36 8.45 -2.24
C ARG A 60 -5.31 9.97 -2.32
N GLU A 61 -4.11 10.56 -2.32
CA GLU A 61 -3.92 12.00 -2.46
C GLU A 61 -4.41 12.52 -3.83
N LEU A 62 -4.36 11.69 -4.87
CA LEU A 62 -4.93 11.98 -6.19
C LEU A 62 -6.45 11.79 -6.28
N GLY A 63 -7.12 11.39 -5.19
CA GLY A 63 -8.59 11.24 -5.17
C GLY A 63 -9.10 9.90 -5.69
N VAL A 64 -8.24 8.90 -5.87
CA VAL A 64 -8.69 7.55 -6.28
C VAL A 64 -9.63 6.95 -5.21
N PRO A 65 -10.82 6.45 -5.58
CA PRO A 65 -11.77 5.88 -4.63
C PRO A 65 -11.18 4.76 -3.78
N GLN A 66 -11.42 4.82 -2.48
CA GLN A 66 -10.85 3.88 -1.50
C GLN A 66 -11.21 2.41 -1.77
N ARG A 67 -12.39 2.13 -2.35
CA ARG A 67 -12.80 0.77 -2.76
C ARG A 67 -11.78 0.13 -3.72
N LEU A 68 -11.19 0.92 -4.62
CA LEU A 68 -10.15 0.48 -5.55
C LEU A 68 -8.79 0.32 -4.86
N LEU A 69 -8.50 1.17 -3.87
CA LEU A 69 -7.27 1.10 -3.06
C LEU A 69 -7.26 -0.15 -2.17
N PHE A 70 -8.38 -0.54 -1.57
CA PHE A 70 -8.47 -1.76 -0.77
C PHE A 70 -8.29 -3.02 -1.61
N SER A 71 -8.96 -3.09 -2.76
CA SER A 71 -8.74 -4.18 -3.71
C SER A 71 -7.27 -4.30 -4.10
N SER A 72 -6.62 -3.16 -4.34
CA SER A 72 -5.20 -3.05 -4.64
C SER A 72 -4.30 -3.53 -3.49
N LEU A 73 -4.64 -3.22 -2.23
CA LEU A 73 -3.90 -3.67 -1.06
C LEU A 73 -4.01 -5.18 -0.87
N ILE A 74 -5.22 -5.74 -0.91
CA ILE A 74 -5.50 -7.15 -0.59
C ILE A 74 -5.02 -8.10 -1.69
N SER A 75 -4.95 -7.65 -2.93
CA SER A 75 -4.52 -8.46 -4.07
C SER A 75 -3.00 -8.63 -4.16
N ASP A 76 -2.53 -9.77 -4.69
CA ASP A 76 -1.09 -10.03 -4.93
C ASP A 76 -0.56 -9.31 -6.19
N HIS A 77 -1.02 -8.08 -6.42
CA HIS A 77 -0.64 -7.27 -7.57
C HIS A 77 0.81 -6.77 -7.42
N ARG A 78 1.74 -7.48 -8.09
CA ARG A 78 3.16 -7.10 -8.20
C ARG A 78 3.38 -5.69 -8.75
N ASN A 79 2.46 -5.18 -9.55
CA ASN A 79 2.58 -3.88 -10.21
C ASN A 79 2.57 -2.71 -9.22
N LEU A 80 1.85 -2.81 -8.09
CA LEU A 80 1.87 -1.79 -7.04
C LEU A 80 3.12 -1.88 -6.15
N CYS A 81 3.80 -3.03 -6.16
CA CYS A 81 5.07 -3.23 -5.46
C CYS A 81 6.27 -2.71 -6.28
N CYS A 82 6.05 -1.94 -7.35
CA CYS A 82 7.13 -1.35 -8.12
C CYS A 82 7.84 -0.23 -7.34
N GLY A 83 9.11 0.00 -7.68
CA GLY A 83 9.94 1.02 -7.04
C GLY A 83 9.34 2.42 -7.21
N LYS A 84 9.68 3.31 -6.28
CA LYS A 84 9.13 4.68 -6.18
C LYS A 84 9.12 5.42 -7.51
N GLU A 85 10.26 5.42 -8.20
CA GLU A 85 10.43 6.17 -9.44
C GLU A 85 9.63 5.56 -10.59
N ARG A 86 9.64 4.22 -10.74
CA ARG A 86 8.83 3.55 -11.77
C ARG A 86 7.34 3.78 -11.55
N PHE A 87 6.88 3.72 -10.30
CA PHE A 87 5.49 4.02 -9.96
C PHE A 87 5.12 5.44 -10.37
N LYS A 88 5.94 6.44 -9.99
CA LYS A 88 5.70 7.85 -10.33
C LYS A 88 5.69 8.09 -11.84
N GLU A 89 6.63 7.47 -12.57
CA GLU A 89 6.70 7.59 -14.03
C GLU A 89 5.45 7.00 -14.70
N SER A 90 5.02 5.81 -14.28
CA SER A 90 3.78 5.20 -14.79
C SER A 90 2.55 6.04 -14.46
N LEU A 91 2.46 6.53 -13.22
CA LEU A 91 1.35 7.36 -12.79
C LEU A 91 1.28 8.67 -13.57
N LYS A 92 2.43 9.30 -13.82
CA LYS A 92 2.52 10.50 -14.66
C LYS A 92 1.98 10.24 -16.07
N LYS A 93 2.38 9.14 -16.71
CA LYS A 93 1.87 8.76 -18.04
C LYS A 93 0.35 8.58 -18.05
N VAL A 94 -0.22 7.95 -17.02
CA VAL A 94 -1.67 7.73 -16.92
C VAL A 94 -2.42 9.05 -16.77
N VAL A 95 -1.92 9.95 -15.91
CA VAL A 95 -2.51 11.29 -15.73
C VAL A 95 -2.39 12.13 -17.00
N GLU A 96 -1.26 12.03 -17.72
CA GLU A 96 -1.08 12.70 -19.02
C GLU A 96 -2.02 12.18 -20.11
N MET A 97 -2.49 10.92 -19.99
CA MET A 97 -3.53 10.36 -20.87
C MET A 97 -4.95 10.85 -20.53
N GLY A 98 -5.12 11.66 -19.48
CA GLY A 98 -6.41 12.25 -19.09
C GLY A 98 -7.28 11.35 -18.22
N PHE A 99 -6.70 10.33 -17.59
CA PHE A 99 -7.36 9.53 -16.55
C PHE A 99 -7.30 10.20 -15.17
#